data_AF-A0A932NQ62-F1
#
_entry.id   AF-A0A932NQ62-F1
#
_cell.length_a   1.000
_cell.length_b   1.000
_cell.length_c   1.000
_cell.angle_alpha   90.00
_cell.angle_beta   90.00
_cell.angle_gamma   90.00
#
_symmetry.space_group_name_H-M   'P 1'
#
loop_
_entity.id
_entity.type
_entity.pdbx_description
1 polymer ?
#
loop_
_entity_poly.entity_id
_entity_poly.type
_entity_poly.pdbx_seq_one_letter_code
_entity_poly.pdbx_strand_id
1 'polypeptide(L)' 'MQHFDRSIQVLRDHGYKPDLARSYVAQGQFQRDQGRLSETRNSLEQAAALFREMGFGLELGRTLSTLETMPG' A
#
# COMPACT_ATOMS: atom_id res chain seq x y z
N MET A 1 -4.40 -0.82 -14.72
CA MET A 1 -3.79 0.23 -13.86
C MET A 1 -4.73 1.37 -13.50
N GLN A 2 -5.75 1.72 -14.31
CA GLN A 2 -6.56 2.92 -14.09
C GLN A 2 -7.64 2.84 -12.98
N HIS A 3 -7.98 1.64 -12.51
CA HIS A 3 -9.04 1.50 -11.49
C HIS A 3 -8.55 1.79 -10.06
N PHE A 4 -7.28 1.49 -9.76
CA PHE A 4 -6.71 1.76 -8.44
C PHE A 4 -6.52 3.25 -8.21
N ASP A 5 -5.98 3.97 -9.19
CA ASP A 5 -5.73 5.42 -9.09
C ASP A 5 -7.02 6.23 -8.84
N ARG A 6 -8.11 5.84 -9.52
CA ARG A 6 -9.43 6.47 -9.33
C ARG A 6 -10.00 6.21 -7.94
N SER A 7 -9.92 4.97 -7.44
CA SER A 7 -10.35 4.64 -6.07
C SER A 7 -9.49 5.35 -5.03
N ILE A 8 -8.19 5.47 -5.29
CA ILE A 8 -7.24 6.16 -4.42
C ILE A 8 -7.62 7.64 -4.24
N GLN A 9 -7.95 8.33 -5.33
CA GLN A 9 -8.36 9.73 -5.30
C GLN A 9 -9.67 9.93 -4.54
N VAL A 10 -10.68 9.09 -4.78
CA VAL A 10 -11.99 9.20 -4.10
C VAL A 10 -11.87 8.95 -2.60
N LEU A 11 -11.10 7.95 -2.19
CA LEU A 11 -10.89 7.61 -0.78
C LEU A 11 -10.07 8.68 -0.05
N ARG A 12 -9.13 9.34 -0.74
CA ARG A 12 -8.36 10.47 -0.21
C ARG A 12 -9.25 11.70 0.04
N ASP A 13 -10.23 11.94 -0.83
CA ASP A 13 -11.17 13.06 -0.74
C ASP A 13 -12.25 12.83 0.35
N HIS A 14 -12.68 11.58 0.56
CA HIS A 14 -13.75 11.22 1.50
C HIS A 14 -13.26 10.84 2.91
N GLY A 15 -11.95 10.93 3.19
CA GLY A 15 -11.39 10.65 4.53
C GLY A 15 -11.34 9.17 4.93
N TYR A 16 -11.66 8.24 4.02
CA TYR A 16 -11.54 6.79 4.24
C TYR A 16 -10.10 6.32 3.99
N LYS A 17 -9.19 6.85 4.82
CA LYS A 17 -7.76 6.51 4.84
C LYS A 17 -7.45 5.00 5.05
N PRO A 18 -8.24 4.19 5.80
CA PRO A 18 -7.89 2.77 6.00
C PRO A 18 -8.14 1.90 4.77
N ASP A 19 -9.25 2.11 4.05
CA ASP A 19 -9.53 1.42 2.79
C ASP A 19 -8.53 1.77 1.69
N LEU A 20 -8.05 3.02 1.70
CA LEU A 20 -6.99 3.48 0.82
C LEU A 20 -5.69 2.70 1.06
N ALA A 21 -5.26 2.61 2.32
CA ALA A 21 -4.06 1.89 2.69
C ALA A 21 -4.15 0.39 2.34
N ARG A 22 -5.31 -0.24 2.56
CA ARG A 22 -5.55 -1.64 2.17
C ARG A 22 -5.51 -1.85 0.67
N SER A 23 -6.02 -0.91 -0.12
CA SER A 23 -5.95 -0.94 -1.57
C SER A 23 -4.51 -0.93 -2.08
N TYR A 24 -3.65 -0.11 -1.46
CA TYR A 24 -2.21 -0.09 -1.75
C TYR A 24 -1.49 -1.39 -1.37
N VAL A 25 -1.84 -2.01 -0.23
CA VAL A 25 -1.29 -3.34 0.15
C VAL A 25 -1.68 -4.40 -0.88
N ALA A 26 -2.95 -4.45 -1.28
CA ALA A 26 -3.43 -5.40 -2.28
C ALA A 26 -2.74 -5.19 -3.64
N GLN A 27 -2.56 -3.93 -4.05
CA GLN A 27 -1.82 -3.59 -5.25
C GLN A 27 -0.36 -4.06 -5.18
N GLY A 28 0.32 -3.84 -4.04
CA GLY A 28 1.68 -4.31 -3.83
C GLY A 28 1.79 -5.84 -3.90
N GLN A 29 0.86 -6.57 -3.29
CA GLN A 29 0.84 -8.03 -3.36
C GLN A 29 0.66 -8.53 -4.81
N PHE A 30 -0.22 -7.90 -5.57
CA PHE A 30 -0.44 -8.23 -6.99
C PHE A 30 0.76 -7.89 -7.88
N GLN A 31 1.45 -6.78 -7.61
CA GLN A 31 2.68 -6.42 -8.33
C GLN A 31 3.81 -7.40 -8.00
N ARG A 32 3.89 -7.87 -6.75
CA ARG A 32 4.86 -8.88 -6.33
C ARG A 32 4.65 -10.19 -7.07
N ASP A 33 3.40 -10.63 -7.18
CA ASP A 33 3.01 -11.82 -7.93
C ASP A 33 3.44 -11.73 -9.41
N GLN A 34 3.39 -10.53 -9.99
CA GLN A 34 3.89 -10.24 -11.34
C GLN A 34 5.40 -10.03 -11.43
N GLY A 35 6.16 -10.19 -10.35
CA GLY A 35 7.62 -9.95 -10.33
C GLY A 35 8.02 -8.48 -10.41
N ARG A 36 7.07 -7.55 -10.27
CA ARG A 36 7.28 -6.09 -10.37
C ARG A 36 7.70 -5.53 -9.02
N LEU A 37 8.91 -5.89 -8.59
CA LEU A 37 9.42 -5.57 -7.24
C LEU A 37 9.52 -4.07 -6.97
N SER A 38 9.99 -3.27 -7.95
CA SER A 38 10.12 -1.81 -7.78
C SER A 38 8.77 -1.12 -7.55
N GLU A 39 7.74 -1.57 -8.25
CA GLU A 39 6.39 -1.01 -8.10
C GLU A 39 5.71 -1.51 -6.83
N THR A 40 5.98 -2.76 -6.45
CA THR A 40 5.53 -3.31 -5.17
C THR A 40 6.05 -2.46 -4.02
N ARG A 41 7.34 -2.11 -4.04
CA ARG A 41 7.95 -1.25 -3.02
C ARG A 41 7.21 0.08 -2.92
N ASN A 42 6.98 0.75 -4.05
CA ASN A 42 6.26 2.02 -4.08
C ASN A 42 4.85 1.89 -3.46
N SER A 43 4.07 0.89 -3.87
CA SER A 43 2.73 0.66 -3.32
C SER A 43 2.73 0.38 -1.82
N LEU A 44 3.68 -0.43 -1.33
CA LEU A 44 3.80 -0.72 0.10
C LEU A 44 4.28 0.49 0.91
N GLU A 45 5.15 1.34 0.37
CA GLU A 45 5.56 2.59 1.01
C GLU A 45 4.38 3.58 1.16
N GLN A 46 3.53 3.70 0.14
CA GLN A 46 2.30 4.50 0.22
C GLN A 46 1.33 3.96 1.28
N ALA A 47 1.15 2.63 1.34
CA ALA A 47 0.35 1.99 2.39
C ALA A 47 0.91 2.25 3.79
N ALA A 48 2.23 2.12 3.97
CA ALA A 48 2.90 2.34 5.26
C ALA A 48 2.76 3.78 5.74
N ALA A 49 2.91 4.77 4.85
CA ALA A 49 2.72 6.18 5.19
C ALA A 49 1.29 6.45 5.72
N LEU A 50 0.29 5.87 5.07
CA LEU A 50 -1.11 5.99 5.47
C LEU A 50 -1.39 5.28 6.82
N PHE A 51 -0.91 4.05 6.99
CA PHE A 51 -1.06 3.34 8.27
C PHE A 51 -0.37 4.07 9.42
N ARG A 52 0.77 4.71 9.17
CA ARG A 52 1.47 5.55 10.15
C ARG A 52 0.68 6.79 10.52
N GLU A 53 0.11 7.49 9.54
CA GLU A 53 -0.70 8.69 9.78
C GLU A 53 -1.98 8.37 10.59
N MET A 54 -2.55 7.19 10.38
CA MET A 54 -3.74 6.73 11.08
C MET A 54 -3.47 6.01 12.41
N GLY A 55 -2.22 5.68 12.73
CA GLY A 55 -1.86 4.95 13.95
C GLY A 55 -2.11 3.43 13.91
N PHE A 56 -2.29 2.83 12.73
CA PHE A 56 -2.44 1.37 12.58
C PHE A 56 -1.09 0.65 12.64
N GLY A 57 -0.54 0.52 13.85
CA GLY A 57 0.79 -0.08 14.06
C GLY A 57 0.93 -1.53 13.60
N LEU A 58 -0.13 -2.34 13.69
CA LEU A 58 -0.12 -3.74 13.25
C LEU A 58 0.03 -3.87 11.73
N GLU A 59 -0.77 -3.11 10.98
CA GLU A 59 -0.74 -3.10 9.51
C GLU A 59 0.55 -2.44 9.00
N LEU A 60 1.03 -1.40 9.67
CA LEU A 60 2.33 -0.80 9.41
C LEU A 60 3.46 -1.83 9.56
N GLY A 61 3.52 -2.55 10.67
CA GLY A 61 4.54 -3.56 10.92
C GLY A 61 4.56 -4.65 9.85
N ARG A 62 3.38 -5.18 9.47
CA ARG A 62 3.28 -6.16 8.37
C ARG A 62 3.77 -5.63 7.04
N THR A 63 3.45 -4.37 6.73
CA THR A 63 3.86 -3.71 5.48
C THR A 63 5.36 -3.51 5.44
N LEU A 64 5.96 -3.06 6.54
CA LEU A 64 7.40 -2.86 6.68
C LEU A 64 8.18 -4.18 6.64
N SER A 65 7.75 -5.22 7.36
CA SER A 65 8.40 -6.53 7.30
C SER A 65 8.37 -7.13 5.89
N THR A 66 7.30 -6.86 5.14
CA THR A 66 7.23 -7.27 3.73
C THR A 66 8.25 -6.52 2.88
N LEU A 67 8.40 -5.20 3.07
CA LEU A 67 9.40 -4.37 2.39
C LEU A 67 10.84 -4.82 2.70
N GLU A 68 11.13 -5.14 3.95
CA GLU A 68 12.45 -5.63 4.41
C GLU A 68 12.80 -7.00 3.82
N THR A 69 11.79 -7.82 3.54
CA THR A 69 11.97 -9.17 2.94
C THR A 69 12.11 -9.11 1.42
N MET A 70 11.87 -7.97 0.76
CA MET A 70 12.01 -7.87 -0.69
C MET A 70 13.49 -7.68 -1.08
N PRO A 71 14.06 -8.52 -1.95
CA PRO A 71 15.39 -8.26 -2.52
C PRO A 71 15.34 -7.00 -3.40
N GLY A 72 16.41 -6.20 -3.33
CA GLY A 72 16.60 -4.99 -4.15
C GLY A 72 16.90 -5.30 -5.61
#